data_AF-A0A1G5YGI3-F1
#
_entry.id   AF-A0A1G5YGI3-F1
#
_cell.length_a   1.000
_cell.length_b   1.000
_cell.length_c   1.000
_cell.angle_alpha   90.00
_cell.angle_beta   90.00
_cell.angle_gamma   90.00
#
_symmetry.space_group_name_H-M   'P 1'
#
loop_
_entity.id
_entity.type
_entity.pdbx_description
1 polymer ?
#
loop_
_entity_poly.entity_id
_entity_poly.type
_entity_poly.pdbx_seq_one_letter_code
_entity_poly.pdbx_strand_id
1 'polypeptide(L)' 'MSVLSSIGRIATRYATARARHRSERLLLSLPAELRRDIGFPEIFDARNSRRAATFSAKVI' A
#
# COMPACT_ATOMS: atom_id res chain seq x y z
N MET A 1 -29.95 -11.12 14.27
CA MET A 1 -28.49 -11.31 14.14
C MET A 1 -27.83 -11.03 15.49
N SER A 2 -26.78 -11.76 15.87
CA SER A 2 -26.09 -11.50 17.14
C SER A 2 -25.06 -10.37 17.01
N VAL A 3 -24.80 -9.69 18.13
CA VAL A 3 -23.74 -8.67 18.24
C VAL A 3 -22.38 -9.29 17.90
N LEU A 4 -22.11 -10.51 18.35
CA LEU A 4 -20.87 -11.23 18.08
C LEU A 4 -20.62 -11.45 16.57
N SER A 5 -21.66 -11.87 15.83
CA SER A 5 -21.56 -12.01 14.37
C SER A 5 -21.27 -10.69 13.67
N SER A 6 -21.83 -9.59 14.18
CA SER A 6 -21.59 -8.24 13.63
C SER A 6 -20.14 -7.79 13.84
N ILE A 7 -19.59 -8.02 15.04
CA ILE A 7 -18.19 -7.74 15.37
C ILE A 7 -17.25 -8.59 14.50
N GLY A 8 -17.53 -9.89 14.36
CA GLY A 8 -16.73 -10.78 13.51
C GLY A 8 -16.65 -10.30 12.06
N ARG A 9 -17.78 -9.83 11.50
CA ARG A 9 -17.82 -9.26 10.14
C ARG A 9 -16.95 -8.01 10.01
N ILE A 10 -16.97 -7.13 11.00
CA ILE A 10 -16.15 -5.90 11.00
C ILE A 10 -14.68 -6.26 11.13
N ALA A 11 -14.32 -7.18 12.01
CA ALA A 11 -12.94 -7.64 12.19
C ALA A 11 -12.35 -8.22 10.90
N THR A 12 -13.10 -9.05 10.17
CA THR A 12 -12.66 -9.59 8.87
C THR A 12 -12.46 -8.50 7.83
N ARG A 13 -13.37 -7.52 7.76
CA ARG A 13 -13.23 -6.35 6.86
C ARG A 13 -11.99 -5.53 7.20
N TYR A 14 -11.76 -5.29 8.49
CA TYR A 14 -10.56 -4.59 8.94
C TYR A 14 -9.28 -5.37 8.61
N ALA A 15 -9.25 -6.68 8.87
CA ALA A 15 -8.09 -7.53 8.60
C ALA A 15 -7.73 -7.54 7.10
N THR A 16 -8.73 -7.65 6.22
CA THR A 16 -8.52 -7.59 4.77
C THR A 16 -8.04 -6.23 4.30
N ALA A 17 -8.61 -5.13 4.81
CA ALA A 17 -8.14 -3.78 4.51
C ALA A 17 -6.69 -3.56 4.99
N ARG A 18 -6.36 -4.02 6.20
CA ARG A 18 -5.01 -3.94 6.78
C ARG A 18 -4.01 -4.76 5.97
N ALA A 19 -4.38 -5.96 5.54
CA ALA A 19 -3.53 -6.81 4.70
C ALA A 19 -3.22 -6.13 3.36
N ARG A 20 -4.22 -5.57 2.68
CA ARG A 20 -4.03 -4.80 1.43
C ARG A 20 -3.08 -3.64 1.63
N HIS A 21 -3.31 -2.82 2.65
CA HIS A 21 -2.47 -1.67 2.92
C HIS A 21 -1.01 -2.06 3.20
N ARG A 22 -0.79 -3.15 3.95
CA ARG A 22 0.56 -3.67 4.21
C ARG A 22 1.22 -4.16 2.93
N SER A 23 0.50 -4.91 2.10
CA SER A 23 1.02 -5.41 0.82
C SER A 23 1.38 -4.27 -0.13
N GLU A 24 0.55 -3.23 -0.25
CA GLU A 24 0.86 -2.03 -1.04
C GLU A 24 2.16 -1.38 -0.58
N ARG A 25 2.34 -1.19 0.74
CA ARG A 25 3.57 -0.62 1.27
C ARG A 25 4.79 -1.49 1.00
N LEU A 26 4.66 -2.81 1.12
CA LEU A 26 5.73 -3.75 0.83
C LEU A 26 6.11 -3.66 -0.65
N LEU A 27 5.14 -3.73 -1.55
CA LEU A 27 5.36 -3.65 -3.00
C LEU A 27 6.03 -2.34 -3.42
N LEU A 28 5.64 -1.21 -2.82
CA LEU A 28 6.25 0.09 -3.10
C LEU A 28 7.64 0.26 -2.47
N SER A 29 7.94 -0.48 -1.40
CA SER A 29 9.27 -0.47 -0.78
C SER A 29 10.29 -1.35 -1.50
N LEU A 30 9.83 -2.21 -2.42
CA LEU A 30 10.73 -3.03 -3.21
C LEU A 30 11.59 -2.15 -4.14
N PRO A 31 12.86 -2.54 -4.36
CA PRO A 31 13.70 -1.95 -5.40
C PRO A 31 13.05 -1.96 -6.79
N ALA A 32 13.38 -0.98 -7.62
CA ALA A 32 12.82 -0.84 -8.97
C ALA A 32 13.09 -2.06 -9.85
N GLU A 33 14.26 -2.69 -9.71
CA GLU A 33 14.63 -3.93 -10.41
C GLU A 33 13.66 -5.06 -10.10
N LEU A 34 13.48 -5.40 -8.83
CA LEU A 34 12.54 -6.46 -8.39
C LEU A 34 11.09 -6.15 -8.78
N ARG A 35 10.71 -4.88 -8.81
CA ARG A 35 9.37 -4.46 -9.26
C ARG A 35 9.19 -4.72 -10.76
N ARG A 36 10.21 -4.49 -11.58
CA ARG A 36 10.17 -4.83 -13.01
C ARG A 36 10.10 -6.33 -13.24
N ASP A 37 10.84 -7.11 -12.45
CA ASP A 37 10.87 -8.58 -12.56
C ASP A 37 9.51 -9.23 -12.30
N ILE A 38 8.69 -8.66 -11.40
CA ILE A 38 7.34 -9.15 -11.11
C ILE A 38 6.25 -8.52 -12.00
N GLY A 39 6.63 -7.71 -13.00
CA GLY A 39 5.68 -7.00 -13.88
C GLY A 39 4.89 -5.90 -13.16
N PHE A 40 5.45 -5.28 -12.13
CA PHE A 40 4.77 -4.25 -11.36
C PHE A 40 4.58 -2.97 -12.20
N PRO A 41 3.38 -2.35 -12.17
CA PRO A 41 3.07 -1.22 -13.04
C PRO A 41 3.91 0.04 -12.78
N GLU A 42 4.55 0.55 -13.83
CA GLU A 42 5.48 1.70 -13.81
C GLU A 42 4.81 3.03 -13.46
N ILE A 43 3.49 3.15 -13.64
CA ILE A 43 2.69 4.31 -13.22
C ILE A 43 2.85 4.64 -11.72
N PHE A 44 3.22 3.66 -10.89
CA PHE A 44 3.49 3.86 -9.48
C PHE A 44 4.88 4.46 -9.22
N ASP A 45 5.88 4.21 -10.07
CA ASP A 45 7.20 4.83 -9.95
C ASP A 45 7.11 6.33 -10.17
N ALA A 46 6.44 6.77 -11.24
CA ALA A 46 6.22 8.20 -11.50
C ALA A 46 5.45 8.92 -10.36
N ARG A 47 4.59 8.21 -9.63
CA ARG A 47 3.89 8.75 -8.45
C ARG A 47 4.78 8.78 -7.22
N ASN A 48 5.63 7.77 -7.01
CA ASN A 48 6.56 7.71 -5.90
C ASN A 48 7.66 8.78 -6.05
N SER A 49 8.23 8.93 -7.25
CA SER A 49 9.22 9.97 -7.55
C SER A 49 8.65 11.37 -7.32
N ARG A 50 7.39 11.62 -7.74
CA ARG A 50 6.69 12.88 -7.45
C ARG A 50 6.48 13.11 -5.96
N ARG A 51 6.07 12.08 -5.21
CA ARG A 51 5.94 12.17 -3.74
C ARG A 51 7.28 12.47 -3.08
N ALA A 52 8.32 11.73 -3.42
CA ALA A 52 9.68 11.95 -2.91
C ALA A 52 10.16 13.38 -3.21
N ALA A 53 9.92 13.90 -4.42
CA ALA A 53 10.23 15.28 -4.77
C ALA A 53 9.43 16.30 -3.92
N THR A 54 8.13 16.08 -3.69
CA THR A 54 7.33 16.96 -2.81
C THR A 54 7.74 16.90 -1.34
N PHE A 55 8.19 15.74 -0.84
CA PHE A 55 8.73 15.63 0.51
C PHE A 55 10.09 16.32 0.63
N SER A 56 10.94 16.24 -0.39
CA SER A 56 12.23 16.94 -0.46
C SER A 56 12.06 18.46 -0.56
N ALA A 57 11.12 18.94 -1.40
CA ALA A 57 10.84 20.37 -1.58
C ALA A 57 10.23 21.05 -0.34
N LYS A 58 9.73 20.28 0.63
CA LYS A 58 9.15 20.79 1.88
C LYS A 58 10.15 20.83 3.04
N VAL A 59 11.37 20.33 2.82
CA VAL A 59 12.46 20.27 3.82
C VAL A 59 13.47 21.42 3.67
N ILE A 60 13.22 22.36 2.75
CA ILE A 60 14.04 23.58 2.58
C ILE A 60 13.32 24.78 3.19
#